data_AF-A0A8J3MAA6-F1
#
_entry.id   AF-A0A8J3MAA6-F1
#
_cell.length_a   1.000
_cell.length_b   1.000
_cell.length_c   1.000
_cell.angle_alpha   90.00
_cell.angle_beta   90.00
_cell.angle_gamma   90.00
#
_symmetry.space_group_name_H-M   'P 1'
#
loop_
_entity.id
_entity.type
_entity.pdbx_description
1 polymer ?
#
loop_
_entity_poly.entity_id
_entity_poly.type
_entity_poly.pdbx_seq_one_letter_code
_entity_poly.pdbx_strand_id
1 'polypeptide(L)' 'MSQVTNLNQFRKQKARAEKRAQGDANAAKFGRTKAERDLEAARKDKARRDLDGHKRET' A
#
# COMPACT_ATOMS: atom_id res chain seq x y z
N MET A 1 -12.94 29.91 25.70
CA MET A 1 -13.43 28.51 25.77
C MET A 1 -12.26 27.60 25.43
N SER A 2 -11.53 27.11 26.44
CA SER A 2 -10.39 26.21 26.22
C SER A 2 -10.93 24.82 25.84
N GLN A 3 -10.66 24.36 24.61
CA GLN A 3 -10.95 22.98 24.24
C GLN A 3 -9.93 22.07 24.92
N VAL A 4 -10.26 21.62 26.13
CA VAL A 4 -9.48 20.60 26.83
C VAL A 4 -9.65 19.29 26.06
N THR A 5 -8.75 19.03 25.12
CA THR A 5 -8.75 17.78 24.37
C THR A 5 -8.24 16.66 25.27
N ASN A 6 -8.99 15.58 25.36
CA ASN A 6 -8.59 14.44 26.16
C ASN A 6 -7.44 13.70 25.45
N LEU A 7 -6.20 13.97 25.88
CA LEU A 7 -5.00 13.34 25.31
C LEU A 7 -5.05 11.80 25.35
N ASN A 8 -5.73 11.20 26.34
CA ASN A 8 -5.85 9.74 26.41
C ASN A 8 -6.74 9.19 25.31
N GLN A 9 -7.82 9.89 24.95
CA GLN A 9 -8.66 9.51 23.81
C GLN A 9 -7.90 9.67 22.49
N PHE A 10 -7.17 10.77 22.33
CA PHE A 10 -6.34 11.00 21.14
C PHE A 10 -5.29 9.92 20.95
N ARG A 11 -4.53 9.57 22.01
CA ARG A 11 -3.54 8.47 21.95
C ARG A 11 -4.18 7.13 21.60
N LYS A 12 -5.37 6.83 22.15
CA LYS A 12 -6.11 5.60 21.80
C LYS A 12 -6.55 5.60 20.34
N GLN A 13 -7.02 6.73 19.81
CA GLN A 13 -7.40 6.84 18.40
C GLN A 13 -6.18 6.68 17.49
N LYS A 14 -5.07 7.34 17.81
CA LYS A 14 -3.81 7.20 17.07
C LYS A 14 -3.33 5.74 17.03
N ALA A 15 -3.31 5.06 18.17
CA ALA A 15 -2.91 3.65 18.24
C ALA A 15 -3.83 2.72 17.43
N ARG A 16 -5.14 3.00 17.39
CA ARG A 16 -6.08 2.23 16.53
C ARG A 16 -5.84 2.49 15.05
N ALA A 17 -5.58 3.74 14.68
CA ALA A 17 -5.29 4.12 13.29
C ALA A 17 -4.00 3.48 12.79
N GLU A 18 -2.93 3.50 13.60
CA GLU A 18 -1.66 2.85 13.29
C GLU A 18 -1.82 1.33 13.11
N LYS A 19 -2.55 0.66 14.01
CA LYS A 19 -2.85 -0.77 13.89
C LYS A 19 -3.63 -1.09 12.62
N ARG A 20 -4.61 -0.26 12.23
CA ARG A 20 -5.37 -0.44 10.99
C ARG A 20 -4.47 -0.28 9.77
N ALA A 21 -3.68 0.79 9.70
CA ALA A 21 -2.75 1.02 8.59
C ALA A 21 -1.74 -0.12 8.43
N GLN A 22 -1.25 -0.68 9.55
CA GLN A 22 -0.35 -1.83 9.52
C GLN A 22 -1.07 -3.11 9.07
N GLY A 23 -2.34 -3.30 9.47
CA GLY A 23 -3.20 -4.37 8.97
C GLY A 23 -3.41 -4.28 7.47
N ASP A 24 -3.71 -3.09 6.94
CA ASP A 24 -3.91 -2.85 5.50
C ASP A 24 -2.62 -3.10 4.72
N ALA A 25 -1.47 -2.64 5.24
CA ALA A 25 -0.17 -2.91 4.64
C ALA A 25 0.16 -4.42 4.61
N ASN A 26 -0.20 -5.15 5.67
CA ASN A 26 -0.01 -6.59 5.73
C ASN A 26 -1.00 -7.33 4.83
N ALA A 27 -2.24 -6.89 4.72
CA ALA A 27 -3.20 -7.44 3.75
C ALA A 27 -2.71 -7.23 2.31
N ALA A 28 -2.16 -6.06 1.99
CA ALA A 28 -1.55 -5.81 0.70
C ALA A 28 -0.28 -6.66 0.45
N LYS A 29 0.52 -6.94 1.48
CA LYS A 29 1.77 -7.73 1.36
C LYS A 29 1.52 -9.24 1.34
N PHE A 30 0.64 -9.74 2.21
CA PHE A 30 0.45 -11.15 2.51
C PHE A 30 -0.92 -11.69 2.10
N GLY A 31 -1.90 -10.81 1.85
CA GLY A 31 -3.24 -11.20 1.40
C GLY A 31 -3.34 -11.44 -0.10
N ARG A 32 -2.32 -11.07 -0.89
CA ARG A 32 -2.24 -11.43 -2.31
C ARG A 32 -1.86 -12.91 -2.45
N THR A 33 -2.72 -13.65 -3.12
CA THR A 33 -2.46 -15.04 -3.48
C THR A 33 -1.25 -15.13 -4.43
N LYS A 34 -0.64 -16.31 -4.54
CA LYS A 34 0.48 -16.53 -5.49
C LYS A 34 0.06 -16.17 -6.93
N ALA A 35 -1.14 -16.57 -7.33
CA ALA A 35 -1.70 -16.29 -8.65
C ALA A 35 -1.82 -14.78 -8.94
N GLU A 36 -2.27 -13.98 -7.97
CA GLU A 36 -2.38 -12.52 -8.14
C GLU A 36 -1.02 -11.84 -8.25
N ARG A 37 -0.03 -12.30 -7.47
CA ARG A 37 1.35 -11.80 -7.56
C ARG A 37 1.98 -12.12 -8.92
N ASP A 38 1.80 -13.34 -9.40
CA ASP A 38 2.33 -13.79 -10.69
C ASP A 38 1.67 -13.02 -11.85
N LEU A 39 0.36 -12.77 -11.77
CA LEU A 39 -0.38 -11.98 -12.76
C LEU A 39 0.05 -10.50 -12.77
N GLU A 40 0.30 -9.90 -11.60
CA GLU A 40 0.83 -8.54 -11.51
C GLU A 40 2.27 -8.46 -12.07
N ALA A 41 3.11 -9.45 -11.76
CA ALA A 41 4.47 -9.53 -12.30
C ALA A 41 4.46 -9.65 -13.83
N ALA A 42 3.64 -10.55 -14.39
CA ALA A 42 3.49 -10.71 -15.82
C ALA A 42 2.99 -9.42 -16.51
N ARG A 43 2.06 -8.69 -15.87
CA ARG A 43 1.59 -7.38 -16.35
C ARG A 43 2.69 -6.33 -16.32
N LYS A 44 3.48 -6.27 -15.25
CA LYS A 44 4.65 -5.37 -15.14
C LYS A 44 5.69 -5.69 -16.19
N ASP A 45 5.98 -6.96 -16.44
CA ASP A 45 6.93 -7.39 -17.46
C ASP A 45 6.46 -7.09 -18.87
N LYS A 46 5.16 -7.23 -19.14
CA LYS A 46 4.58 -6.77 -20.40
C LYS A 46 4.73 -5.26 -20.55
N ALA A 47 4.33 -4.48 -19.56
CA ALA A 47 4.45 -3.03 -19.59
C ALA A 47 5.90 -2.56 -19.76
N ARG A 48 6.86 -3.21 -19.10
CA ARG A 48 8.29 -2.93 -19.28
C ARG A 48 8.73 -3.21 -20.71
N ARG A 49 8.39 -4.38 -21.27
CA ARG A 49 8.71 -4.71 -22.67
C ARG A 49 8.09 -3.74 -23.66
N ASP A 50 6.84 -3.34 -23.42
CA ASP A 50 6.14 -2.36 -24.26
C ASP A 50 6.88 -1.01 -24.18
N LEU A 51 7.23 -0.54 -22.98
CA LEU A 51 8.01 0.70 -22.80
C LEU A 51 9.41 0.64 -23.41
N ASP A 52 10.12 -0.48 -23.25
CA ASP A 52 11.44 -0.66 -23.83
C ASP A 52 11.36 -0.76 -25.36
N GLY A 53 10.32 -1.37 -25.92
CA GLY A 53 10.04 -1.35 -27.37
C GLY A 53 9.63 0.03 -27.89
N HIS A 54 9.08 0.90 -27.03
CA HIS A 54 8.78 2.28 -27.35
C HIS A 54 9.93 3.25 -27.08
N LYS A 55 10.99 2.84 -26.37
CA LYS A 55 12.21 3.63 -26.24
C LYS A 55 12.93 3.67 -27.58
N ARG A 56 12.83 4.83 -28.24
CA ARG A 56 13.76 5.23 -29.29
C ARG A 56 15.00 5.77 -28.58
N GLU A 57 16.14 5.15 -28.83
CA GLU A 57 17.43 5.76 -28.48
C GLU A 57 17.56 7.05 -29.32
N THR A 58 17.41 8.18 -28.65
CA THR A 58 17.84 9.50 -29.13
C THR A 58 19.01 9.95 -28.29
#